data_AF-A0A818VG26-F1
#
_entry.id   AF-A0A818VG26-F1
#
_cell.length_a   1.000
_cell.length_b   1.000
_cell.length_c   1.000
_cell.angle_alpha   90.00
_cell.angle_beta   90.00
_cell.angle_gamma   90.00
#
_symmetry.space_group_name_H-M   'P 1'
#
loop_
_entity.id
_entity.type
_entity.pdbx_description
1 polymer ?
#
loop_
_entity_poly.entity_id
_entity_poly.type
_entity_poly.pdbx_seq_one_letter_code
_entity_poly.pdbx_strand_id
1 'polypeptide(L)'
;MSDEHCNNMGPVMDATPEIQQLSDIAEIKHAAIHALHKKHHENHVHHFSEEHREKHIANWKVTKYAEEDVAYGINYFMKVSIGDGLFIHIRVHQQQHHKKYDFYSLHETIKHNVATCVFTEEDPLVYFNY
;
A
#
# COMPACT_ATOMS: atom_id res chain seq x y z
N MET A 1 21.97 -7.72 -10.53
CA MET A 1 22.40 -7.24 -9.21
C MET A 1 21.81 -5.84 -9.09
N SER A 2 20.53 -5.76 -8.76
CA SER A 2 19.86 -4.47 -8.57
C SER A 2 20.10 -4.10 -7.11
N ASP A 3 20.99 -3.14 -6.90
CA ASP A 3 21.46 -2.71 -5.60
C ASP A 3 20.31 -2.38 -4.65
N GLU A 4 20.18 -3.19 -3.60
CA GLU A 4 19.47 -2.88 -2.36
C GLU A 4 20.16 -1.71 -1.59
N HIS A 5 21.22 -1.11 -2.16
CA HIS A 5 22.01 -0.02 -1.59
C HIS A 5 21.49 1.40 -1.88
N CYS A 6 20.47 1.58 -2.72
CA CYS A 6 19.82 2.88 -2.90
C CYS A 6 18.39 2.84 -2.38
N ASN A 7 18.24 2.46 -1.11
CA ASN A 7 16.98 2.64 -0.42
C ASN A 7 16.82 4.13 -0.08
N ASN A 8 16.16 4.89 -0.97
CA ASN A 8 15.77 6.28 -0.69
C ASN A 8 14.52 6.37 0.17
N MET A 9 13.95 5.22 0.58
CA MET A 9 12.90 5.21 1.60
C MET A 9 13.50 5.67 2.93
N GLY A 10 12.94 6.73 3.48
CA GLY A 10 13.23 7.23 4.80
C GLY A 10 12.90 6.21 5.90
N PRO A 11 13.12 6.57 7.17
CA PRO A 11 12.84 5.68 8.29
C PRO A 11 11.36 5.31 8.34
N VAL A 12 11.07 4.04 8.65
CA VAL A 12 9.69 3.60 8.90
C VAL A 12 9.22 4.17 10.24
N MET A 13 8.13 4.92 10.19
CA MET A 13 7.51 5.58 11.33
C MET A 13 6.11 4.99 11.60
N ASP A 14 5.65 5.13 12.83
CA ASP A 14 4.28 4.76 13.20
C ASP A 14 3.28 5.73 12.57
N ALA A 15 2.13 5.21 12.14
CA ALA A 15 1.12 6.01 11.46
C ALA A 15 0.65 7.20 12.32
N THR A 16 0.71 8.40 11.73
CA THR A 16 0.13 9.61 12.30
C THR A 16 -1.31 9.81 11.81
N PRO A 17 -2.13 10.60 12.51
CA PRO A 17 -3.49 10.93 12.05
C PRO A 17 -3.53 11.57 10.65
N GLU A 18 -2.50 12.32 10.28
CA GLU A 18 -2.39 12.97 8.97
C GLU A 18 -2.23 11.93 7.85
N ILE A 19 -1.38 10.92 8.05
CA ILE A 19 -1.17 9.83 7.08
C ILE A 19 -2.42 8.94 6.98
N GLN A 20 -3.10 8.70 8.09
CA GLN A 20 -4.39 8.01 8.07
C GLN A 20 -5.40 8.75 7.19
N GLN A 21 -5.56 10.07 7.39
CA GLN A 21 -6.45 10.91 6.58
C GLN A 21 -6.08 10.91 5.10
N LEU A 22 -4.79 10.93 4.78
CA LEU A 22 -4.30 10.82 3.41
C LEU A 22 -4.72 9.48 2.78
N SER A 23 -4.56 8.37 3.50
CA SER A 23 -5.00 7.05 3.01
C SER A 23 -6.53 6.93 2.90
N ASP A 24 -7.27 7.72 3.70
CA ASP A 24 -8.74 7.72 3.74
C ASP A 24 -9.36 8.52 2.58
N ILE A 25 -8.55 9.23 1.79
CA ILE A 25 -9.01 9.88 0.56
C ILE A 25 -9.67 8.83 -0.33
N ALA A 26 -10.95 9.07 -0.68
CA ALA A 26 -11.77 8.10 -1.41
C ALA A 26 -11.11 7.64 -2.72
N GLU A 27 -10.42 8.53 -3.43
CA GLU A 27 -9.69 8.18 -4.66
C GLU A 27 -8.57 7.16 -4.40
N ILE A 28 -7.78 7.34 -3.34
CA ILE A 28 -6.68 6.43 -2.97
C ILE A 28 -7.23 5.10 -2.47
N LYS A 29 -8.20 5.15 -1.54
CA LYS A 29 -8.79 3.95 -0.95
C LYS A 29 -9.46 3.09 -2.03
N HIS A 30 -10.26 3.70 -2.91
CA HIS A 30 -10.89 2.99 -4.02
C HIS A 30 -9.86 2.44 -5.00
N ALA A 31 -8.83 3.22 -5.37
CA ALA A 31 -7.79 2.75 -6.28
C ALA A 31 -6.99 1.57 -5.71
N ALA A 32 -6.62 1.61 -4.43
CA ALA A 32 -5.90 0.55 -3.76
C ALA A 32 -6.72 -0.75 -3.67
N ILE A 33 -7.98 -0.66 -3.25
CA ILE A 33 -8.87 -1.83 -3.18
C ILE A 33 -9.15 -2.38 -4.58
N HIS A 34 -9.36 -1.53 -5.58
CA HIS A 34 -9.54 -1.96 -6.96
C HIS A 34 -8.29 -2.67 -7.50
N ALA A 35 -7.09 -2.16 -7.21
CA ALA A 35 -5.82 -2.80 -7.57
C ALA A 35 -5.67 -4.17 -6.89
N LEU A 36 -6.00 -4.27 -5.59
CA LEU A 36 -6.01 -5.52 -4.84
C LEU A 36 -6.96 -6.54 -5.48
N HIS A 37 -8.21 -6.15 -5.75
CA HIS A 37 -9.20 -7.03 -6.40
C HIS A 37 -8.75 -7.47 -7.79
N LYS A 38 -8.19 -6.57 -8.61
CA LYS A 38 -7.71 -6.91 -9.95
C LYS A 38 -6.61 -7.98 -9.89
N LYS A 39 -5.63 -7.79 -9.01
CA LYS A 39 -4.52 -8.74 -8.80
C LYS A 39 -5.00 -10.10 -8.28
N HIS A 40 -5.96 -10.10 -7.35
CA HIS A 40 -6.54 -11.34 -6.85
C HIS A 40 -7.47 -12.02 -7.86
N HIS A 41 -8.16 -11.29 -8.73
CA HIS A 41 -8.98 -11.88 -9.80
C HIS A 41 -8.11 -12.59 -10.85
N GLU A 42 -6.91 -12.09 -11.12
CA GLU A 42 -5.94 -12.76 -12.00
C GLU A 42 -5.36 -14.04 -11.37
N ASN A 43 -5.30 -14.11 -10.03
CA ASN A 43 -4.97 -15.31 -9.27
C ASN A 43 -6.25 -16.14 -9.00
N HIS A 44 -6.52 -17.14 -9.85
CA HIS A 44 -7.65 -18.09 -9.84
C HIS A 44 -7.98 -18.87 -8.53
N VAL A 45 -7.58 -18.41 -7.33
CA VAL A 45 -7.60 -19.20 -6.09
C VAL A 45 -8.46 -18.61 -4.97
N HIS A 46 -8.86 -17.33 -5.00
CA HIS A 46 -9.66 -16.77 -3.89
C HIS A 46 -10.86 -15.94 -4.35
N HIS A 47 -12.06 -16.38 -3.95
CA HIS A 47 -13.33 -15.67 -4.12
C HIS A 47 -13.34 -14.36 -3.31
N PHE A 48 -12.71 -13.31 -3.83
CA PHE A 48 -12.84 -11.95 -3.30
C PHE A 48 -14.19 -11.37 -3.75
N SER A 49 -15.26 -11.62 -3.00
CA SER A 49 -16.60 -11.07 -3.27
C SER A 49 -16.69 -9.58 -2.94
N GLU A 50 -17.73 -8.89 -3.41
CA GLU A 50 -17.97 -7.48 -3.05
C GLU A 50 -18.17 -7.27 -1.53
N GLU A 51 -18.64 -8.29 -0.81
CA GLU A 51 -18.75 -8.26 0.66
C GLU A 51 -17.38 -8.15 1.34
N HIS A 52 -16.32 -8.70 0.74
CA HIS A 52 -14.96 -8.59 1.27
C HIS A 52 -14.43 -7.16 1.09
N ARG A 53 -14.78 -6.50 -0.02
CA ARG A 53 -14.42 -5.09 -0.27
C ARG A 53 -14.96 -4.16 0.81
N GLU A 54 -16.24 -4.28 1.18
CA GLU A 54 -16.82 -3.45 2.23
C GLU A 54 -16.16 -3.68 3.59
N LYS A 55 -15.85 -4.93 3.93
CA LYS A 55 -15.09 -5.28 5.15
C LYS A 55 -13.69 -4.69 5.14
N HIS A 56 -12.97 -4.73 4.02
CA HIS A 56 -11.63 -4.16 3.92
C HIS A 56 -11.64 -2.63 4.02
N ILE A 57 -12.65 -1.98 3.43
CA ILE A 57 -12.85 -0.53 3.56
C ILE A 57 -13.16 -0.16 5.02
N ALA A 58 -14.00 -0.93 5.70
CA ALA A 58 -14.38 -0.68 7.09
C ALA A 58 -13.22 -0.88 8.08
N ASN A 59 -12.33 -1.84 7.81
CA ASN A 59 -11.15 -2.12 8.64
C ASN A 59 -9.89 -1.38 8.19
N TRP A 60 -9.99 -0.46 7.23
CA TRP A 60 -8.88 0.26 6.64
C TRP A 60 -8.16 1.14 7.67
N LYS A 61 -6.95 0.74 8.06
CA LYS A 61 -6.15 1.47 9.05
C LYS A 61 -4.67 1.46 8.69
N VAL A 62 -4.05 2.62 8.54
CA VAL A 62 -2.60 2.73 8.40
C VAL A 62 -1.95 2.46 9.75
N THR A 63 -0.92 1.62 9.74
CA THR A 63 -0.17 1.25 10.96
C THR A 63 1.24 1.80 10.94
N LYS A 64 1.90 1.76 9.79
CA LYS A 64 3.25 2.29 9.58
C LYS A 64 3.33 3.01 8.25
N TYR A 65 4.26 3.94 8.15
CA TYR A 65 4.55 4.61 6.90
C TYR A 65 6.02 4.98 6.77
N ALA A 66 6.45 5.27 5.56
CA ALA A 66 7.76 5.85 5.27
C ALA A 66 7.63 6.82 4.10
N GLU A 67 8.54 7.78 4.04
CA GLU A 67 8.55 8.84 3.03
C GLU A 67 9.81 8.72 2.19
N GLU A 68 9.71 9.01 0.89
CA GLU A 68 10.83 9.10 -0.04
C GLU A 68 10.71 10.43 -0.80
N ASP A 69 11.69 11.31 -0.60
CA ASP A 69 11.82 12.54 -1.37
C ASP A 69 12.22 12.21 -2.82
N VAL A 70 11.41 12.66 -3.79
CA VAL A 70 11.69 12.52 -5.22
C VAL A 70 11.69 13.87 -5.91
N ALA A 71 12.30 13.93 -7.10
CA ALA A 71 12.51 15.19 -7.83
C ALA A 71 11.24 16.03 -8.08
N TYR A 72 10.06 15.38 -8.11
CA TYR A 72 8.78 16.02 -8.42
C TYR A 72 7.73 15.84 -7.30
N GLY A 73 8.14 15.50 -6.08
CA GLY A 73 7.18 15.25 -5.00
C GLY A 73 7.71 14.39 -3.87
N ILE A 74 6.78 13.76 -3.14
CA ILE A 74 7.09 12.82 -2.05
C ILE A 74 6.33 11.53 -2.31
N ASN A 75 7.01 10.40 -2.20
CA ASN A 75 6.37 9.09 -2.19
C ASN A 75 6.14 8.65 -0.75
N TYR A 76 4.90 8.30 -0.45
CA TYR A 76 4.49 7.73 0.82
C TYR A 76 4.29 6.24 0.65
N PHE A 77 5.11 5.46 1.34
CA PHE A 77 4.92 4.03 1.52
C PHE A 77 4.09 3.83 2.79
N MET A 78 2.97 3.12 2.70
CA MET A 78 2.07 2.92 3.85
C MET A 78 1.74 1.46 4.01
N LYS A 79 1.84 0.97 5.24
CA LYS A 79 1.33 -0.34 5.66
C LYS A 79 -0.09 -0.17 6.21
N VAL A 80 -1.05 -0.71 5.49
CA VAL A 80 -2.47 -0.59 5.78
C VAL A 80 -3.01 -1.94 6.22
N SER A 81 -3.63 -2.01 7.39
CA SER A 81 -4.46 -3.13 7.81
C SER A 81 -5.80 -3.06 7.10
N ILE A 82 -6.26 -4.19 6.58
CA ILE A 82 -7.57 -4.34 5.92
C ILE A 82 -8.48 -5.30 6.68
N GLY A 83 -8.16 -5.59 7.94
CA GLY A 83 -8.90 -6.54 8.80
C GLY A 83 -8.35 -7.97 8.74
N ASP A 84 -8.82 -8.81 9.67
CA ASP A 84 -8.48 -10.25 9.75
C ASP A 84 -6.97 -10.57 9.82
N GLY A 85 -6.17 -9.65 10.39
CA GLY A 85 -4.70 -9.78 10.44
C GLY A 85 -4.01 -9.63 9.09
N LEU A 86 -4.75 -9.18 8.07
CA LEU A 86 -4.25 -8.94 6.72
C LEU A 86 -3.83 -7.48 6.57
N PHE A 87 -2.71 -7.31 5.89
CA PHE A 87 -2.10 -6.03 5.60
C PHE A 87 -1.78 -5.91 4.12
N ILE A 88 -1.80 -4.69 3.61
CA ILE A 88 -1.34 -4.35 2.26
C ILE A 88 -0.34 -3.21 2.38
N HIS A 89 0.64 -3.18 1.49
CA HIS A 89 1.56 -2.04 1.40
C HIS A 89 1.21 -1.26 0.14
N ILE A 90 0.89 0.02 0.31
CA ILE A 90 0.54 0.93 -0.79
C ILE A 90 1.58 2.01 -0.93
N ARG A 91 1.77 2.48 -2.17
CA ARG A 91 2.58 3.65 -2.48
C ARG A 91 1.66 4.75 -2.99
N VAL A 92 1.76 5.92 -2.37
CA VAL A 92 1.02 7.12 -2.77
C VAL A 92 2.03 8.19 -3.15
N HIS A 93 1.84 8.82 -4.30
CA HIS A 93 2.67 9.92 -4.75
C HIS A 93 1.98 11.25 -4.47
N GLN A 94 2.65 12.13 -3.74
CA GLN A 94 2.26 13.53 -3.60
C GLN A 94 3.00 14.37 -4.63
N GLN A 95 2.27 15.12 -5.44
CA GLN A 95 2.87 16.04 -6.41
C GLN A 95 3.49 17.28 -5.72
N GLN A 96 4.62 17.77 -6.21
CA GLN A 96 5.31 18.93 -5.61
C GLN A 96 4.52 20.25 -5.77
N HIS A 97 3.87 20.45 -6.92
CA HIS A 97 3.22 21.72 -7.27
C HIS A 97 1.77 21.83 -6.80
N HIS A 98 1.13 20.69 -6.52
CA HIS A 98 -0.25 20.62 -6.05
C HIS A 98 -0.30 19.66 -4.87
N LYS A 99 -1.04 19.98 -3.79
CA LYS A 99 -1.35 19.03 -2.70
C LYS A 99 -2.31 17.94 -3.17
N LYS A 100 -1.98 17.29 -4.28
CA LYS A 100 -2.70 16.19 -4.88
C LYS A 100 -1.94 14.92 -4.56
N TYR A 101 -2.67 13.93 -4.07
CA TYR A 101 -2.16 12.62 -3.72
C TYR A 101 -2.78 11.62 -4.69
N ASP A 102 -1.93 10.88 -5.39
CA ASP A 102 -2.35 9.88 -6.35
C ASP A 102 -1.86 8.52 -5.88
N PHE A 103 -2.73 7.51 -5.89
CA PHE A 103 -2.33 6.13 -5.67
C PHE A 103 -1.39 5.71 -6.81
N TYR A 104 -0.19 5.23 -6.46
CA TYR A 104 0.84 4.87 -7.42
C TYR A 104 0.85 3.37 -7.70
N SER A 105 1.06 2.56 -6.65
CA SER A 105 1.12 1.10 -6.78
C SER A 105 0.83 0.40 -5.47
N LEU A 106 0.60 -0.91 -5.57
CA LEU A 106 0.46 -1.82 -4.44
C LEU A 106 1.66 -2.76 -4.47
N HIS A 107 2.27 -3.01 -3.31
CA HIS A 107 3.44 -3.88 -3.22
C HIS A 107 3.07 -5.33 -3.54
N GLU A 108 3.68 -5.87 -4.59
CA GLU A 108 3.59 -7.28 -4.91
C GLU A 108 4.87 -8.00 -4.48
N THR A 109 4.69 -9.15 -3.83
CA THR A 109 5.80 -10.03 -3.47
C THR A 109 5.48 -11.47 -3.85
N ILE A 110 6.49 -12.31 -4.00
CA ILE A 110 6.31 -13.74 -4.28
C ILE A 110 6.46 -14.49 -2.96
N LYS A 111 5.35 -15.01 -2.41
CA LYS A 111 5.38 -15.93 -1.27
C LYS A 111 5.00 -17.32 -1.75
N HIS A 112 5.82 -18.32 -1.41
CA HIS A 112 5.59 -19.73 -1.79
C HIS A 112 5.34 -19.95 -3.30
N ASN A 113 6.11 -19.26 -4.17
CA ASN A 113 5.94 -19.28 -5.64
C ASN A 113 4.60 -18.74 -6.16
N VAL A 114 3.87 -17.97 -5.34
CA VAL A 114 2.63 -17.29 -5.72
C VAL A 114 2.80 -15.79 -5.51
N ALA A 115 2.49 -14.99 -6.53
CA ALA A 115 2.42 -13.54 -6.41
C ALA A 115 1.28 -13.16 -5.46
N THR A 116 1.62 -12.45 -4.39
CA THR A 116 0.66 -11.96 -3.39
C THR A 116 0.89 -10.49 -3.12
N CYS A 117 -0.22 -9.83 -2.82
CA CYS A 117 -0.34 -8.42 -2.47
C CYS A 117 -0.69 -8.24 -0.99
N VAL A 118 -0.79 -9.35 -0.25
CA VAL A 118 -1.25 -9.41 1.13
C VAL A 118 -0.10 -9.87 2.02
N PHE A 119 0.04 -9.13 3.12
CA PHE A 119 1.09 -9.22 4.12
C PHE A 119 0.48 -9.45 5.49
N THR A 120 1.31 -9.86 6.45
CA THR A 120 0.97 -9.99 7.87
C THR A 120 1.48 -8.78 8.65
N GLU A 121 1.15 -8.70 9.93
CA GLU A 121 1.64 -7.64 10.81
C GLU A 121 3.17 -7.63 10.95
N GLU A 122 3.79 -8.81 10.89
CA GLU A 122 5.23 -8.99 11.07
C GLU A 122 6.04 -8.62 9.82
N ASP A 123 5.42 -8.65 8.64
CA ASP A 123 6.10 -8.29 7.39
C ASP A 123 6.55 -6.81 7.43
N PRO A 124 7.84 -6.52 7.24
CA PRO A 124 8.33 -5.14 7.29
C PRO A 124 7.80 -4.33 6.11
N LEU A 125 7.53 -3.03 6.36
CA LEU A 125 7.35 -2.08 5.27
C LEU A 125 8.71 -1.86 4.62
N VAL A 126 8.82 -2.24 3.35
CA VAL A 126 10.05 -2.13 2.56
C VAL A 126 9.82 -1.22 1.38
N TYR A 127 10.92 -0.77 0.78
CA TYR A 127 10.87 -0.07 -0.49
C TYR A 127 10.46 -1.02 -1.62
N PHE A 128 9.60 -0.54 -2.52
CA PHE A 128 9.21 -1.26 -3.72
C PHE A 128 8.91 -0.28 -4.86
N ASN A 129 9.25 -0.69 -6.08
CA ASN A 129 9.02 0.13 -7.26
C ASN A 129 7.82 -0.32 -8.10
N TYR A 130 7.37 -1.57 -7.95
CA TYR A 130 6.35 -2.19 -8.81
C TYR A 130 5.45 -3.10 -7.99
#